data_AF-A0A2V3A4P0-F1
#
_entry.id   AF-A0A2V3A4P0-F1
#
_cell.length_a   1.000
_cell.length_b   1.000
_cell.length_c   1.000
_cell.angle_alpha   90.00
_cell.angle_beta   90.00
_cell.angle_gamma   90.00
#
_symmetry.space_group_name_H-M   'P 1'
#
loop_
_entity.id
_entity.type
_entity.pdbx_description
1 polymer ?
#
loop_
_entity_poly.entity_id
_entity_poly.type
_entity_poly.pdbx_seq_one_letter_code
_entity_poly.pdbx_strand_id
1 'polypeptide(L)'
;MKKLITFFLISFVLAVLNGYFFNYINDTYLHFDVNYNKSQNISKNELNFIALFVAPFIETFIFQYLPYLILSKWIKLNNNAFCIIIMSIIFASMHYYNWLYIVMTFFGGIILNNLYIYYHKQIPHYSFILTVLFHMLFNLYGFLFIM
;
A
#
# COMPACT_ATOMS: atom_id res chain seq x y z
N MET A 1 0.56 21.55 9.73
CA MET A 1 0.07 21.36 8.34
C MET A 1 1.19 21.21 7.31
N LYS A 2 2.10 22.19 7.09
CA LYS A 2 3.15 22.08 6.05
C LYS A 2 3.94 20.75 6.09
N LYS A 3 4.44 20.37 7.28
CA LYS A 3 5.16 19.09 7.46
C LYS A 3 4.35 17.84 7.08
N LEU A 4 3.04 17.84 7.36
CA LEU A 4 2.15 16.71 7.05
C LEU A 4 1.99 16.53 5.54
N ILE A 5 1.86 17.64 4.81
CA ILE A 5 1.75 17.66 3.35
C ILE A 5 3.09 17.27 2.73
N THR A 6 4.20 17.82 3.20
CA THR A 6 5.53 17.44 2.72
C THR A 6 5.78 15.94 2.90
N PHE A 7 5.42 15.38 4.06
CA PHE A 7 5.56 13.94 4.30
C PHE A 7 4.68 13.11 3.38
N PHE A 8 3.43 13.54 3.12
CA PHE A 8 2.55 12.91 2.13
C PHE A 8 3.21 12.84 0.76
N LEU A 9 3.69 13.99 0.27
CA LEU A 9 4.25 14.11 -1.08
C LEU A 9 5.53 13.30 -1.23
N ILE A 10 6.42 13.32 -0.24
CA ILE A 10 7.64 12.50 -0.26
C ILE A 10 7.28 11.02 -0.30
N SER A 11 6.37 10.57 0.58
CA SER A 11 5.91 9.17 0.56
C SER A 11 5.28 8.79 -0.78
N PHE A 12 4.54 9.70 -1.41
CA PHE A 12 3.89 9.45 -2.69
C PHE A 12 4.91 9.28 -3.81
N VAL A 13 5.91 10.15 -3.87
CA VAL A 13 7.03 10.03 -4.81
C VAL A 13 7.78 8.72 -4.59
N LEU A 14 8.05 8.34 -3.34
CA LEU A 14 8.69 7.06 -3.03
C LEU A 14 7.86 5.85 -3.49
N ALA A 15 6.53 5.90 -3.33
CA ALA A 15 5.64 4.84 -3.80
C ALA A 15 5.67 4.71 -5.33
N VAL A 16 5.64 5.83 -6.05
CA VAL A 16 5.76 5.87 -7.52
C VAL A 16 7.12 5.33 -7.98
N LEU A 17 8.22 5.75 -7.34
CA LEU A 17 9.56 5.26 -7.65
C LEU A 17 9.70 3.76 -7.39
N ASN A 18 9.11 3.24 -6.31
CA ASN A 18 9.04 1.81 -6.02
C ASN A 18 8.34 1.05 -7.17
N GLY A 19 7.18 1.54 -7.62
CA GLY A 19 6.47 0.95 -8.75
C GLY A 19 7.32 0.91 -10.04
N TYR A 20 7.92 2.05 -10.42
CA TYR A 20 8.77 2.10 -11.62
C TYR A 20 10.00 1.19 -11.54
N PHE A 21 10.65 1.15 -10.38
CA PHE A 21 11.83 0.31 -10.17
C PHE A 21 11.52 -1.17 -10.40
N PHE A 22 10.44 -1.68 -9.80
CA PHE A 22 10.07 -3.09 -9.93
C PHE A 22 9.47 -3.41 -11.30
N ASN A 23 8.73 -2.48 -11.93
CA ASN A 23 8.30 -2.64 -13.32
C ASN A 23 9.49 -2.75 -14.27
N TYR A 24 10.50 -1.88 -14.13
CA TYR A 24 11.71 -1.94 -14.94
C TYR A 24 12.44 -3.29 -14.79
N ILE A 25 12.55 -3.82 -13.57
CA ILE A 25 13.13 -5.15 -13.33
C ILE A 25 12.31 -6.23 -14.04
N ASN A 26 10.99 -6.19 -13.92
CA ASN A 26 10.12 -7.16 -14.58
C ASN A 26 10.29 -7.11 -16.09
N ASP A 27 10.21 -5.93 -16.69
CA ASP A 27 10.25 -5.74 -18.15
C ASP A 27 11.61 -6.07 -18.77
N THR A 28 12.70 -5.92 -18.01
CA THR A 28 14.06 -6.15 -18.52
C THR A 28 14.53 -7.59 -18.32
N TYR A 29 14.12 -8.25 -17.22
CA TYR A 29 14.75 -9.52 -16.80
C TYR A 29 13.79 -10.70 -16.63
N LEU A 30 12.56 -10.48 -16.14
CA LEU A 30 11.71 -11.58 -15.63
C LEU A 30 10.48 -11.85 -16.50
N HIS A 31 9.90 -10.81 -17.09
CA HIS A 31 8.73 -10.86 -17.97
C HIS A 31 7.53 -11.61 -17.36
N PHE A 32 7.24 -11.41 -16.07
CA PHE A 32 6.02 -11.97 -15.47
C PHE A 32 4.78 -11.35 -16.10
N ASP A 33 3.80 -12.19 -16.44
CA ASP A 33 2.51 -11.74 -16.94
C ASP A 33 1.67 -11.13 -15.80
N VAL A 34 1.43 -9.83 -15.92
CA VAL A 34 0.64 -9.04 -14.97
C VAL A 34 -0.86 -9.40 -15.00
N ASN A 35 -1.33 -10.13 -16.04
CA ASN A 35 -2.73 -10.54 -16.19
C ASN A 35 -3.00 -12.00 -15.81
N TYR A 36 -2.01 -12.75 -15.32
CA TYR A 36 -2.11 -14.20 -15.12
C TYR A 36 -3.30 -14.65 -14.25
N ASN A 37 -3.73 -13.83 -13.28
CA ASN A 37 -4.81 -14.15 -12.33
C ASN A 37 -6.10 -13.33 -12.53
N LYS A 38 -6.41 -12.90 -13.76
CA LYS A 38 -7.62 -12.11 -14.00
C LYS A 38 -8.88 -12.97 -13.79
N SER A 39 -9.74 -12.55 -12.86
CA SER A 39 -11.05 -13.20 -12.64
C SER A 39 -11.86 -13.18 -13.94
N GLN A 40 -12.30 -14.35 -14.41
CA GLN A 40 -13.09 -14.46 -15.64
C GLN A 40 -14.55 -13.98 -15.46
N ASN A 41 -15.00 -13.81 -14.20
CA ASN A 41 -16.39 -13.51 -13.87
C ASN A 41 -16.68 -12.04 -13.59
N ILE A 42 -15.66 -11.17 -13.58
CA ILE A 42 -15.79 -9.74 -13.28
C ILE A 42 -15.25 -8.94 -14.46
N SER A 43 -15.99 -7.94 -14.93
CA SER A 43 -15.52 -7.10 -16.04
C SER A 43 -14.29 -6.27 -15.64
N LYS A 44 -13.47 -5.87 -16.62
CA LYS A 44 -12.30 -5.02 -16.38
C LYS A 44 -12.68 -3.73 -15.64
N ASN A 45 -13.82 -3.13 -16.00
CA ASN A 45 -14.26 -1.87 -15.40
C ASN A 45 -14.69 -2.04 -13.94
N GLU A 46 -15.41 -3.12 -13.62
CA GLU A 46 -15.80 -3.44 -12.23
C GLU A 46 -14.56 -3.72 -11.37
N LEU A 47 -13.60 -4.49 -11.89
CA LEU A 47 -12.35 -4.78 -11.18
C LEU A 47 -11.56 -3.50 -10.88
N ASN A 48 -11.47 -2.59 -11.86
CA ASN A 48 -10.80 -1.30 -11.68
C ASN A 48 -11.53 -0.42 -10.66
N PHE A 49 -12.86 -0.40 -10.69
CA PHE A 49 -13.65 0.35 -9.71
C PHE A 49 -13.39 -0.17 -8.28
N ILE A 50 -13.39 -1.49 -8.10
CA ILE A 50 -13.07 -2.12 -6.81
C ILE A 50 -11.65 -1.76 -6.39
N ALA A 51 -10.67 -1.92 -7.26
CA ALA A 51 -9.26 -1.63 -6.96
C ALA A 51 -8.99 -0.16 -6.62
N LEU A 52 -9.74 0.78 -7.20
CA LEU A 52 -9.57 2.22 -6.99
C LEU A 52 -10.32 2.75 -5.77
N PHE A 53 -11.52 2.24 -5.50
CA PHE A 53 -12.44 2.85 -4.52
C PHE A 53 -12.78 1.96 -3.34
N VAL A 54 -12.81 0.64 -3.50
CA VAL A 54 -13.28 -0.28 -2.46
C VAL A 54 -12.11 -0.92 -1.73
N ALA A 55 -11.19 -1.51 -2.49
CA ALA A 55 -10.01 -2.19 -1.96
C ALA A 55 -9.18 -1.29 -1.04
N PRO A 56 -8.89 0.00 -1.37
CA PRO A 56 -8.09 0.84 -0.48
C PRO A 56 -8.68 1.02 0.91
N PHE A 57 -10.02 1.07 1.07
CA PHE A 57 -10.65 1.14 2.38
C PHE A 57 -10.50 -0.16 3.16
N ILE A 58 -10.83 -1.28 2.52
CA ILE A 58 -10.79 -2.61 3.14
C ILE A 58 -9.34 -2.96 3.51
N GLU A 59 -8.40 -2.77 2.60
CA GLU A 59 -6.99 -3.06 2.81
C GLU A 59 -6.40 -2.15 3.89
N THR A 60 -6.68 -0.84 3.85
CA THR A 60 -6.21 0.08 4.90
C THR A 60 -6.75 -0.31 6.28
N PHE A 61 -7.98 -0.82 6.34
CA PHE A 61 -8.55 -1.29 7.59
C PHE A 61 -7.86 -2.55 8.10
N ILE A 62 -7.70 -3.55 7.23
CA ILE A 62 -7.19 -4.89 7.57
C ILE A 62 -5.68 -4.89 7.80
N PHE A 63 -4.91 -4.11 7.05
CA PHE A 63 -3.44 -4.19 7.03
C PHE A 63 -2.74 -3.02 7.72
N GLN A 64 -3.40 -1.86 7.85
CA GLN A 64 -2.85 -0.70 8.55
C GLN A 64 -3.50 -0.52 9.92
N TYR A 65 -4.82 -0.27 9.95
CA TYR A 65 -5.51 0.09 11.19
C TYR A 65 -5.53 -1.05 12.21
N LEU A 66 -6.08 -2.21 11.83
CA LEU A 66 -6.28 -3.33 12.74
C LEU A 66 -4.95 -3.88 13.28
N PRO A 67 -3.91 -4.14 12.46
CA PRO A 67 -2.66 -4.68 12.97
C PRO A 67 -1.92 -3.67 13.84
N TYR A 68 -1.95 -2.37 13.50
CA TYR A 68 -1.36 -1.36 14.37
C TYR A 68 -2.07 -1.26 15.71
N LEU A 69 -3.42 -1.35 15.74
CA LEU A 69 -4.18 -1.40 16.99
C LEU A 69 -3.74 -2.60 17.85
N ILE A 70 -3.67 -3.79 17.26
CA ILE A 70 -3.26 -5.02 17.96
C ILE A 70 -1.82 -4.87 18.48
N LEU A 71 -0.87 -4.50 17.62
CA LEU A 71 0.55 -4.40 17.96
C LEU A 71 0.79 -3.31 19.02
N SER A 72 0.23 -2.13 18.85
CA SER A 72 0.50 -0.98 19.73
C SER A 72 -0.31 -0.97 21.02
N LYS A 73 -1.56 -1.45 21.02
CA LYS A 73 -2.44 -1.41 22.20
C LYS A 73 -2.53 -2.73 22.95
N TRP A 74 -2.66 -3.85 22.24
CA TRP A 74 -2.86 -5.15 22.89
C TRP A 74 -1.52 -5.80 23.25
N ILE A 75 -0.61 -5.87 22.27
CA ILE A 75 0.74 -6.42 22.45
C ILE A 75 1.69 -5.40 23.09
N LYS A 76 1.35 -4.09 23.01
CA LYS A 76 2.15 -2.97 23.56
C LYS A 76 3.56 -2.89 22.98
N LEU A 77 3.71 -3.24 21.71
CA LEU A 77 4.95 -3.08 20.96
C LEU A 77 5.19 -1.58 20.69
N ASN A 78 6.12 -0.98 21.43
CA ASN A 78 6.41 0.46 21.34
C ASN A 78 7.35 0.83 20.19
N ASN A 79 8.04 -0.15 19.59
CA ASN A 79 8.98 0.11 18.51
C ASN A 79 8.25 0.19 17.15
N ASN A 80 8.10 1.41 16.66
CA ASN A 80 7.38 1.67 15.40
C ASN A 80 8.02 1.01 14.19
N ALA A 81 9.35 0.85 14.16
CA ALA A 81 10.01 0.19 13.04
C ALA A 81 9.58 -1.28 12.94
N PHE A 82 9.50 -1.98 14.09
CA PHE A 82 8.99 -3.34 14.12
C PHE A 82 7.50 -3.41 13.76
N CYS A 83 6.67 -2.46 14.23
CA CYS A 83 5.27 -2.40 13.80
C CYS A 83 5.17 -2.27 12.28
N ILE A 84 5.90 -1.34 11.67
CA ILE A 84 5.92 -1.13 10.22
C ILE A 84 6.32 -2.41 9.50
N ILE A 85 7.44 -3.03 9.89
CA ILE A 85 7.94 -4.24 9.23
C ILE A 85 6.90 -5.37 9.31
N ILE A 86 6.35 -5.65 10.48
CA ILE A 86 5.35 -6.71 10.67
C ILE A 86 4.11 -6.44 9.82
N MET A 87 3.58 -5.22 9.86
CA MET A 87 2.43 -4.81 9.06
C MET A 87 2.70 -4.95 7.57
N SER A 88 3.91 -4.61 7.11
CA SER A 88 4.29 -4.69 5.70
C SER A 88 4.43 -6.13 5.22
N ILE A 89 4.92 -7.04 6.07
CA ILE A 89 4.97 -8.48 5.78
C ILE A 89 3.55 -9.02 5.60
N ILE A 90 2.63 -8.70 6.51
CA ILE A 90 1.23 -9.14 6.44
C ILE A 90 0.57 -8.59 5.16
N PHE A 91 0.76 -7.30 4.85
CA PHE A 91 0.25 -6.70 3.62
C PHE A 91 0.78 -7.41 2.36
N ALA A 92 2.10 -7.60 2.26
CA ALA A 92 2.73 -8.24 1.11
C ALA A 92 2.33 -9.70 0.92
N SER A 93 2.08 -10.44 2.02
CA SER A 93 1.68 -11.85 1.94
C SER A 93 0.35 -12.10 1.22
N MET A 94 -0.49 -11.08 1.09
CA MET A 94 -1.77 -11.16 0.37
C MET A 94 -1.65 -10.84 -1.13
N HIS A 95 -0.45 -10.51 -1.60
CA HIS A 95 -0.17 -10.10 -2.99
C HIS A 95 0.59 -11.19 -3.76
N TYR A 96 0.10 -12.43 -3.73
CA TYR A 96 0.78 -13.64 -4.21
C TYR A 96 0.73 -13.86 -5.75
N TYR A 97 0.72 -12.79 -6.54
CA TYR A 97 0.72 -12.89 -8.01
C TYR A 97 2.04 -13.48 -8.54
N ASN A 98 3.17 -12.93 -8.09
CA ASN A 98 4.50 -13.45 -8.33
C ASN A 98 5.44 -12.92 -7.23
N TRP A 99 6.60 -13.55 -7.06
CA TRP A 99 7.52 -13.19 -5.97
C TRP A 99 8.06 -11.76 -6.08
N LEU A 100 8.29 -11.24 -7.30
CA LEU A 100 8.77 -9.87 -7.50
C LEU A 100 7.72 -8.85 -7.02
N TYR A 101 6.45 -9.13 -7.30
CA TYR A 101 5.32 -8.32 -6.85
C TYR A 101 5.13 -8.38 -5.33
N ILE A 102 5.37 -9.52 -4.68
CA ILE A 102 5.40 -9.62 -3.20
C ILE A 102 6.50 -8.71 -2.64
N VAL A 103 7.69 -8.70 -3.24
CA VAL A 103 8.80 -7.83 -2.79
C VAL A 103 8.45 -6.36 -3.01
N MET A 104 7.91 -6.00 -4.19
CA MET A 104 7.45 -4.64 -4.48
C MET A 104 6.40 -4.15 -3.47
N THR A 105 5.41 -5.00 -3.17
CA THR A 105 4.32 -4.68 -2.24
C THR A 105 4.79 -4.66 -0.79
N PHE A 106 5.85 -5.38 -0.41
CA PHE A 106 6.50 -5.22 0.89
C PHE A 106 7.08 -3.82 1.07
N PHE A 107 7.85 -3.31 0.10
CA PHE A 107 8.38 -1.95 0.14
C PHE A 107 7.28 -0.89 0.06
N GLY A 108 6.25 -1.11 -0.78
CA GLY A 108 5.04 -0.28 -0.79
C GLY A 108 4.32 -0.26 0.56
N GLY A 109 4.23 -1.41 1.21
CA GLY A 109 3.70 -1.57 2.56
C GLY A 109 4.50 -0.78 3.58
N ILE A 110 5.84 -0.76 3.51
CA ILE A 110 6.69 0.06 4.41
C ILE A 110 6.31 1.54 4.28
N ILE A 111 6.14 2.03 3.05
CA ILE A 111 5.77 3.43 2.79
C ILE A 111 4.38 3.73 3.38
N LEU A 112 3.39 2.89 3.08
CA LEU A 112 2.01 3.08 3.51
C LEU A 112 1.84 2.97 5.03
N ASN A 113 2.49 1.99 5.66
CA ASN A 113 2.46 1.77 7.10
C ASN A 113 3.18 2.88 7.86
N ASN A 114 4.31 3.36 7.34
CA ASN A 114 5.01 4.52 7.89
C ASN A 114 4.13 5.79 7.81
N LEU A 115 3.43 5.99 6.67
CA LEU A 115 2.46 7.07 6.50
C LEU A 115 1.34 7.01 7.54
N TYR A 116 0.72 5.84 7.69
CA TYR A 116 -0.34 5.61 8.65
C TYR A 116 0.09 5.94 10.09
N ILE A 117 1.23 5.39 10.54
CA ILE A 117 1.73 5.60 11.91
C ILE A 117 2.13 7.07 12.13
N TYR A 118 2.73 7.71 11.13
CA TYR A 118 3.07 9.14 11.21
C TYR A 118 1.81 9.98 11.45
N TYR A 119 0.75 9.77 10.67
CA TYR A 119 -0.51 10.49 10.90
C TYR A 119 -1.18 10.08 12.19
N HIS A 120 -1.12 8.81 12.60
CA HIS A 120 -1.71 8.37 13.85
C HIS A 120 -1.11 9.10 15.06
N LYS A 121 0.18 9.44 15.01
CA LYS A 121 0.85 10.20 16.07
C LYS A 121 0.57 11.69 16.05
N GLN A 122 0.33 12.27 14.88
CA GLN A 122 0.17 13.72 14.72
C GLN A 122 -1.30 14.15 14.75
N ILE A 123 -2.18 13.39 14.09
CA ILE A 123 -3.61 13.66 13.88
C ILE A 123 -4.40 12.34 13.82
N PRO A 124 -4.51 11.60 14.94
CA PRO A 124 -5.05 10.22 14.99
C PRO A 124 -6.44 10.08 14.37
N HIS A 125 -7.31 11.07 14.54
CA HIS A 125 -8.68 11.05 14.00
C HIS A 125 -8.73 10.98 12.46
N TYR A 126 -7.68 11.44 11.76
CA TYR A 126 -7.62 11.47 10.31
C TYR A 126 -6.62 10.47 9.71
N SER A 127 -5.89 9.70 10.54
CA SER A 127 -4.82 8.83 10.05
C SER A 127 -5.33 7.76 9.08
N PHE A 128 -6.51 7.19 9.38
CA PHE A 128 -7.15 6.20 8.52
C PHE A 128 -7.52 6.81 7.17
N ILE A 129 -8.33 7.88 7.15
CA ILE A 129 -8.85 8.43 5.90
C ILE A 129 -7.76 9.05 5.02
N LEU A 130 -6.71 9.64 5.61
CA LEU A 130 -5.57 10.15 4.85
C LEU A 130 -4.72 9.03 4.24
N THR A 131 -4.62 7.89 4.91
CA THR A 131 -3.93 6.70 4.38
C THR A 131 -4.75 6.06 3.27
N VAL A 132 -6.07 5.96 3.42
CA VAL A 132 -6.97 5.52 2.35
C VAL A 132 -6.84 6.44 1.13
N LEU A 133 -6.89 7.75 1.32
CA LEU A 133 -6.73 8.72 0.24
C LEU A 133 -5.39 8.54 -0.49
N PHE A 134 -4.29 8.38 0.26
CA PHE A 134 -2.99 8.09 -0.31
C PHE A 134 -3.01 6.83 -1.18
N HIS A 135 -3.59 5.76 -0.65
CA HIS A 135 -3.67 4.47 -1.32
C HIS A 135 -4.52 4.55 -2.60
N MET A 136 -5.67 5.22 -2.54
CA MET A 136 -6.52 5.49 -3.72
C MET A 136 -5.78 6.29 -4.80
N LEU A 137 -5.05 7.34 -4.41
CA LEU A 137 -4.27 8.15 -5.36
C LEU A 137 -3.15 7.35 -6.01
N PHE A 138 -2.50 6.46 -5.26
CA PHE A 138 -1.47 5.58 -5.81
C PHE A 138 -2.06 4.56 -6.80
N ASN A 139 -3.21 3.97 -6.47
CA ASN A 139 -3.89 3.05 -7.38
C ASN A 139 -4.41 3.78 -8.63
N LEU A 140 -4.92 5.00 -8.46
CA LEU A 140 -5.32 5.85 -9.58
C LEU A 140 -4.13 6.17 -10.49
N TYR A 141 -2.98 6.47 -9.91
CA TYR A 141 -1.74 6.67 -10.67
C TYR A 141 -1.39 5.42 -11.49
N GLY A 142 -1.38 4.24 -10.86
CA GLY A 142 -1.12 2.98 -11.56
C GLY A 142 -2.11 2.73 -12.68
N PHE A 143 -3.40 2.98 -12.45
CA PHE A 143 -4.44 2.84 -13.46
C PHE A 143 -4.28 3.80 -14.65
N LEU A 144 -3.83 5.03 -14.43
CA LEU A 144 -3.71 6.04 -15.49
C LEU A 144 -2.42 5.95 -16.30
N PHE A 145 -1.31 5.51 -15.69
CA PHE A 145 0.03 5.66 -16.27
C PHE A 145 0.82 4.36 -16.44
N ILE A 146 0.38 3.26 -15.85
CA ILE A 146 1.12 1.99 -15.87
C ILE A 146 0.32 0.89 -16.59
N MET A 147 -0.99 0.81 -16.32
CA MET A 147 -1.88 -0.24 -16.84
C MET A 147 -2.50 0.09 -18.20
#